data_AF-A0A091NQK2-F1
#
_entry.id   AF-A0A091NQK2-F1
#
_cell.length_a   1.000
_cell.length_b   1.000
_cell.length_c   1.000
_cell.angle_alpha   90.00
_cell.angle_beta   90.00
_cell.angle_gamma   90.00
#
_symmetry.space_group_name_H-M   'P 1'
#
loop_
_entity.id
_entity.type
_entity.pdbx_description
1 polymer ?
#
loop_
_entity_poly.entity_id
_entity_poly.type
_entity_poly.pdbx_seq_one_letter_code
_entity_poly.pdbx_strand_id
1 'polypeptide(L)'
;GKKKYFKRSELAKKEEEAYFQRCGNKVQQQEEEEKPVTSSNPVLELELAEEKLPMTLSRQEVIRRLRERAEPIRLFGETDYDAFQRLRKIEILAPEVNKGLRNDLKAALDKIDQQYLNEIVGGQEAGEDDSQNDLKVHEENTTIEELEALGESLGQGDDHYDMDIITKFLKFLLGVWAKELNAREDYVKRGVQGKLSSATQKQTESYLRPLFRKLRKRTLPADIKESITDIIKFMLQREYVK
;
A
#
# COMPACT_ATOMS: atom_id res chain seq x y z
N GLY A 1 -61.64 27.16 22.68
CA GLY A 1 -61.24 26.13 23.67
C GLY A 1 -60.03 25.37 23.15
N LYS A 2 -58.95 25.25 23.93
CA LYS A 2 -57.74 24.52 23.52
C LYS A 2 -58.01 23.01 23.55
N LYS A 3 -57.82 22.32 22.43
CA LYS A 3 -57.90 20.85 22.38
C LYS A 3 -56.81 20.27 23.30
N LYS A 4 -57.21 19.46 24.28
CA LYS A 4 -56.32 18.86 25.30
C LYS A 4 -55.57 17.62 24.78
N TYR A 5 -55.97 17.07 23.64
CA TYR A 5 -55.38 15.88 23.03
C TYR A 5 -55.21 16.08 21.52
N PHE A 6 -54.09 15.61 20.97
CA PHE A 6 -53.77 15.63 19.55
C PHE A 6 -53.41 14.21 19.08
N LYS A 7 -53.65 13.93 17.79
CA LYS A 7 -53.29 12.62 17.21
C LYS A 7 -51.78 12.56 17.01
N ARG A 8 -51.17 11.39 17.25
CA ARG A 8 -49.70 11.19 17.11
C ARG A 8 -49.18 11.57 15.72
N SER A 9 -49.99 11.39 14.68
CA SER A 9 -49.68 11.80 13.31
C SER A 9 -49.55 13.32 13.14
N GLU A 10 -50.29 14.12 13.91
CA GLU A 10 -50.22 15.59 13.85
C GLU A 10 -48.98 16.13 14.57
N LEU A 11 -48.58 15.46 15.65
CA LEU A 11 -47.33 15.79 16.36
C LEU A 11 -46.10 15.46 15.48
N ALA A 12 -46.07 14.27 14.86
CA ALA A 12 -44.96 13.88 14.00
C ALA A 12 -44.76 14.84 12.81
N LYS A 13 -45.84 15.28 12.16
CA LYS A 13 -45.77 16.30 11.10
C LYS A 13 -45.19 17.62 11.60
N LYS A 14 -45.58 18.05 12.81
CA LYS A 14 -45.11 19.31 13.38
C LYS A 14 -43.62 19.25 13.76
N GLU A 15 -43.15 18.10 14.23
CA GLU A 15 -41.73 17.86 14.52
C GLU A 15 -40.88 17.83 13.24
N GLU A 16 -41.39 17.20 12.19
CA GLU A 16 -40.76 17.17 10.86
C GLU A 16 -40.67 18.58 10.25
N GLU A 17 -41.75 19.36 10.30
CA GLU A 17 -41.78 20.75 9.84
C GLU A 17 -40.79 21.64 10.61
N ALA A 18 -40.73 21.48 11.94
CA ALA A 18 -39.79 22.21 12.78
C ALA A 18 -38.33 21.81 12.52
N TYR A 19 -38.07 20.54 12.21
CA TYR A 19 -36.75 20.05 11.80
C TYR A 19 -36.31 20.71 10.49
N PHE A 20 -37.17 20.72 9.46
CA PHE A 20 -36.87 21.36 8.19
C PHE A 20 -36.69 22.88 8.31
N GLN A 21 -37.47 23.56 9.17
CA GLN A 21 -37.27 24.98 9.46
C GLN A 21 -35.95 25.26 10.18
N ARG A 22 -35.54 24.38 11.10
CA ARG A 22 -34.26 24.51 11.83
C ARG A 22 -33.05 24.22 10.94
N CYS A 23 -33.19 23.32 9.98
CA CYS A 23 -32.13 22.92 9.06
C CYS A 23 -31.95 23.84 7.85
N GLY A 24 -32.63 24.99 7.79
CA GLY A 24 -32.29 26.08 6.86
C GLY A 24 -32.44 25.76 5.37
N ASN A 25 -33.12 24.68 5.00
CA ASN A 25 -33.38 24.36 3.59
C ASN A 25 -34.65 25.08 3.12
N LYS A 26 -34.48 26.33 2.66
CA LYS A 26 -35.42 26.92 1.71
C LYS A 26 -35.29 26.14 0.41
N VAL A 27 -36.21 25.21 0.17
CA VAL A 27 -36.46 24.69 -1.16
C VAL A 27 -37.14 25.81 -1.95
N GLN A 28 -36.37 26.51 -2.77
CA GLN A 28 -36.90 27.32 -3.87
C GLN A 28 -36.38 26.73 -5.18
N GLN A 29 -37.32 26.60 -6.10
CA GLN A 29 -37.19 26.06 -7.45
C GLN A 29 -36.20 26.89 -8.29
N GLN A 30 -35.64 26.23 -9.30
CA GLN A 30 -34.60 26.65 -10.23
C GLN A 30 -34.77 28.06 -10.84
N GLU A 31 -33.67 28.78 -11.02
CA GLU A 31 -33.26 29.45 -12.28
C GLU A 31 -31.80 29.97 -12.18
N GLU A 32 -31.15 30.08 -13.34
CA GLU A 32 -29.72 30.28 -13.61
C GLU A 32 -29.13 31.62 -13.13
N GLU A 33 -27.84 31.65 -12.78
CA GLU A 33 -26.85 32.67 -13.25
C GLU A 33 -25.43 32.43 -12.68
N GLU A 34 -24.43 32.64 -13.54
CA GLU A 34 -22.98 32.54 -13.28
C GLU A 34 -22.45 33.66 -12.36
N LYS A 35 -21.57 33.33 -11.39
CA LYS A 35 -20.15 33.78 -11.31
C LYS A 35 -19.47 33.42 -9.97
N PRO A 36 -18.13 33.26 -9.97
CA PRO A 36 -17.40 32.57 -8.92
C PRO A 36 -16.94 33.51 -7.80
N VAL A 37 -16.91 33.00 -6.57
CA VAL A 37 -16.13 33.61 -5.48
C VAL A 37 -15.16 32.58 -4.93
N THR A 38 -13.90 32.85 -5.23
CA THR A 38 -12.68 32.19 -4.83
C THR A 38 -12.54 32.12 -3.31
N SER A 39 -12.20 30.94 -2.78
CA SER A 39 -11.48 30.81 -1.52
C SER A 39 -10.21 30.01 -1.81
N SER A 40 -9.10 30.75 -1.86
CA SER A 40 -7.76 30.31 -2.21
C SER A 40 -7.15 29.40 -1.14
N ASN A 41 -6.77 28.17 -1.52
CA ASN A 41 -5.63 27.46 -0.95
C ASN A 41 -4.93 26.67 -2.09
N PRO A 42 -3.64 26.92 -2.38
CA PRO A 42 -3.00 26.46 -3.60
C PRO A 42 -2.25 25.15 -3.35
N VAL A 43 -2.77 24.01 -3.80
CA VAL A 43 -1.96 22.79 -3.98
C VAL A 43 -2.42 22.05 -5.23
N LEU A 44 -1.64 22.25 -6.29
CA LEU A 44 -1.50 21.42 -7.49
C LEU A 44 -2.78 20.91 -8.16
N GLU A 45 -3.37 21.81 -8.91
CA GLU A 45 -4.16 21.52 -10.10
C GLU A 45 -3.25 20.92 -11.18
N LEU A 46 -3.09 19.60 -11.16
CA LEU A 46 -2.74 18.89 -12.38
C LEU A 46 -4.04 18.73 -13.15
N GLU A 47 -4.34 19.71 -14.01
CA GLU A 47 -5.37 19.65 -15.04
C GLU A 47 -5.05 18.48 -15.99
N LEU A 48 -5.47 17.27 -15.60
CA LEU A 48 -5.90 16.30 -16.59
C LEU A 48 -7.35 16.67 -16.91
N ALA A 49 -7.57 17.10 -18.15
CA ALA A 49 -8.83 17.53 -18.70
C ALA A 49 -10.05 16.79 -18.12
N GLU A 50 -11.13 17.55 -17.91
CA GLU A 50 -12.50 17.10 -17.63
C GLU A 50 -13.09 16.23 -18.77
N GLU A 51 -12.34 15.28 -19.31
CA GLU A 51 -12.93 14.18 -20.04
C GLU A 51 -13.66 13.33 -19.02
N LYS A 52 -14.99 13.47 -19.00
CA LYS A 52 -15.90 12.56 -18.30
C LYS A 52 -15.60 11.14 -18.77
N LEU A 53 -14.71 10.45 -18.05
CA LEU A 53 -14.34 9.07 -18.33
C LEU A 53 -15.60 8.20 -18.28
N PRO A 54 -15.80 7.27 -19.24
CA PRO A 54 -16.94 6.38 -19.23
C PRO A 54 -16.94 5.56 -17.94
N MET A 55 -18.10 5.43 -17.31
CA MET A 55 -18.27 4.65 -16.08
C MET A 55 -18.16 3.15 -16.40
N THR A 56 -16.94 2.65 -16.46
CA THR A 56 -16.61 1.26 -16.84
C THR A 56 -16.81 0.25 -15.71
N LEU A 57 -17.03 0.73 -14.48
CA LEU A 57 -17.19 -0.10 -13.29
C LEU A 57 -18.60 0.03 -12.72
N SER A 58 -19.13 -1.08 -12.21
CA SER A 58 -20.38 -1.06 -11.45
C SER A 58 -20.18 -0.35 -10.11
N ARG A 59 -21.26 0.23 -9.57
CA ARG A 59 -21.21 0.89 -8.25
C ARG A 59 -20.71 -0.04 -7.15
N GLN A 60 -21.13 -1.30 -7.16
CA GLN A 60 -20.66 -2.30 -6.19
C GLN A 60 -19.15 -2.49 -6.23
N GLU A 61 -18.57 -2.50 -7.44
CA GLU A 61 -17.13 -2.65 -7.61
C GLU A 61 -16.37 -1.40 -7.15
N VAL A 62 -16.92 -0.21 -7.41
CA VAL A 62 -16.37 1.05 -6.89
C VAL A 62 -16.33 1.04 -5.37
N ILE A 63 -17.44 0.65 -4.72
CA ILE A 63 -17.53 0.54 -3.25
C ILE A 63 -16.51 -0.47 -2.73
N ARG A 64 -16.39 -1.65 -3.38
CA ARG A 64 -15.45 -2.69 -2.98
C ARG A 64 -14.01 -2.17 -3.02
N ARG A 65 -13.60 -1.53 -4.11
CA ARG A 65 -12.22 -1.05 -4.28
C ARG A 65 -11.85 0.16 -3.42
N LEU A 66 -12.82 1.04 -3.13
CA LEU A 66 -12.66 2.10 -2.15
C LEU A 66 -12.45 1.52 -0.73
N ARG A 67 -13.26 0.52 -0.34
CA ARG A 67 -13.07 -0.19 0.95
C ARG A 67 -11.75 -0.92 1.03
N GLU A 68 -11.31 -1.57 -0.06
CA GLU A 68 -10.03 -2.27 -0.12
C GLU A 68 -8.84 -1.34 0.17
N ARG A 69 -8.99 -0.06 -0.18
CA ARG A 69 -8.04 1.05 0.04
C ARG A 69 -8.31 1.87 1.31
N ALA A 70 -9.28 1.45 2.13
CA ALA A 70 -9.72 2.17 3.33
C ALA A 70 -10.20 3.62 3.07
N GLU A 71 -10.71 3.87 1.88
CA GLU A 71 -11.22 5.19 1.46
C GLU A 71 -12.72 5.32 1.73
N PRO A 72 -13.24 6.51 2.07
CA PRO A 72 -14.67 6.74 2.23
C PRO A 72 -15.44 6.31 0.98
N ILE A 73 -16.53 5.56 1.19
CA ILE A 73 -17.36 5.02 0.10
C ILE A 73 -18.03 6.15 -0.71
N ARG A 74 -18.38 7.22 0.00
CA ARG A 74 -19.04 8.41 -0.55
C ARG A 74 -18.71 9.63 0.31
N LEU A 75 -18.33 10.73 -0.33
CA LEU A 75 -18.17 12.04 0.30
C LEU A 75 -19.48 12.84 0.23
N PHE A 76 -19.59 13.89 1.05
CA PHE A 76 -20.79 14.75 1.06
C PHE A 76 -20.93 15.47 -0.29
N GLY A 77 -22.13 15.42 -0.88
CA GLY A 77 -22.39 16.00 -2.20
C GLY A 77 -21.86 15.20 -3.40
N GLU A 78 -21.12 14.11 -3.18
CA GLU A 78 -20.54 13.29 -4.24
C GLU A 78 -21.63 12.45 -4.94
N THR A 79 -21.68 12.43 -6.27
CA THR A 79 -22.50 11.47 -7.03
C THR A 79 -21.80 10.11 -7.15
N ASP A 80 -22.52 9.08 -7.59
CA ASP A 80 -21.90 7.76 -7.83
C ASP A 80 -20.81 7.82 -8.92
N TYR A 81 -20.96 8.75 -9.87
CA TYR A 81 -19.98 9.02 -10.90
C TYR A 81 -18.72 9.70 -10.34
N ASP A 82 -18.90 10.68 -9.45
CA ASP A 82 -17.78 11.38 -8.80
C ASP A 82 -16.98 10.42 -7.91
N ALA A 83 -17.65 9.51 -7.20
CA ALA A 83 -17.00 8.46 -6.43
C ALA A 83 -16.16 7.50 -7.31
N PHE A 84 -16.64 7.21 -8.53
CA PHE A 84 -15.89 6.43 -9.52
C PHE A 84 -14.65 7.19 -10.02
N GLN A 85 -14.79 8.47 -10.34
CA GLN A 85 -13.65 9.31 -10.77
C GLN A 85 -12.61 9.44 -9.65
N ARG A 86 -13.04 9.63 -8.40
CA ARG A 86 -12.15 9.66 -7.24
C ARG A 86 -11.41 8.33 -7.09
N LEU A 87 -12.12 7.20 -7.15
CA LEU A 87 -11.47 5.89 -7.15
C LEU A 87 -10.41 5.79 -8.26
N ARG A 88 -10.72 6.24 -9.48
CA ARG A 88 -9.79 6.18 -10.60
C ARG A 88 -8.55 7.04 -10.35
N LYS A 89 -8.72 8.24 -9.79
CA LYS A 89 -7.63 9.12 -9.39
C LYS A 89 -6.74 8.45 -8.34
N ILE A 90 -7.34 7.81 -7.33
CA ILE A 90 -6.61 7.06 -6.29
C ILE A 90 -5.86 5.88 -6.92
N GLU A 91 -6.46 5.14 -7.85
CA GLU A 91 -5.81 4.00 -8.53
C GLU A 91 -4.63 4.43 -9.40
N ILE A 92 -4.68 5.60 -10.02
CA ILE A 92 -3.58 6.17 -10.83
C ILE A 92 -2.44 6.64 -9.93
N LEU A 93 -2.76 7.34 -8.84
CA LEU A 93 -1.76 7.88 -7.91
C LEU A 93 -1.13 6.80 -7.02
N ALA A 94 -1.89 5.74 -6.70
CA ALA A 94 -1.48 4.63 -5.86
C ALA A 94 -1.86 3.30 -6.53
N PRO A 95 -1.04 2.82 -7.50
CA PRO A 95 -1.28 1.56 -8.18
C PRO A 95 -1.26 0.38 -7.20
N GLU A 96 -2.21 -0.53 -7.36
CA GLU A 96 -2.40 -1.67 -6.46
C GLU A 96 -1.38 -2.78 -6.78
N VAL A 97 -0.27 -2.83 -6.03
CA VAL A 97 0.76 -3.87 -6.18
C VAL A 97 0.35 -5.21 -5.51
N ASN A 98 -0.70 -5.21 -4.67
CA ASN A 98 -0.85 -6.19 -3.57
C ASN A 98 -2.08 -7.13 -3.64
N LYS A 99 -2.80 -7.20 -4.76
CA LYS A 99 -4.08 -7.96 -4.83
C LYS A 99 -3.94 -9.47 -4.63
N GLY A 100 -2.74 -10.04 -4.80
CA GLY A 100 -2.43 -11.45 -4.49
C GLY A 100 -1.67 -11.66 -3.17
N LEU A 101 -0.86 -10.69 -2.73
CA LEU A 101 -0.06 -10.79 -1.50
C LEU A 101 -0.89 -10.75 -0.22
N ARG A 102 -2.11 -10.22 -0.26
CA ARG A 102 -2.93 -9.94 0.92
C ARG A 102 -3.33 -11.21 1.68
N ASN A 103 -3.55 -12.33 0.98
CA ASN A 103 -3.92 -13.59 1.63
C ASN A 103 -2.73 -14.24 2.34
N ASP A 104 -1.56 -14.25 1.70
CA ASP A 104 -0.34 -14.80 2.31
C ASP A 104 0.16 -13.90 3.46
N LEU A 105 0.04 -12.58 3.31
CA LEU A 105 0.35 -11.62 4.36
C LEU A 105 -0.60 -11.78 5.56
N LYS A 106 -1.89 -12.03 5.30
CA LYS A 106 -2.86 -12.34 6.36
C LYS A 106 -2.51 -13.65 7.07
N ALA A 107 -2.15 -14.71 6.34
CA ALA A 107 -1.72 -15.95 6.96
C ALA A 107 -0.45 -15.78 7.81
N ALA A 108 0.49 -14.94 7.35
CA ALA A 108 1.69 -14.61 8.12
C ALA A 108 1.39 -13.76 9.37
N LEU A 109 0.51 -12.77 9.26
CA LEU A 109 -0.01 -11.98 10.39
C LEU A 109 -0.72 -12.88 11.41
N ASP A 110 -1.62 -13.75 10.96
CA ASP A 110 -2.35 -14.66 11.83
C ASP A 110 -1.38 -15.63 12.56
N LYS A 111 -0.26 -16.00 11.93
CA LYS A 111 0.81 -16.79 12.57
C LYS A 111 1.61 -16.01 13.61
N ILE A 112 1.87 -14.72 13.37
CA ILE A 112 2.55 -13.84 14.33
C ILE A 112 1.63 -13.55 15.52
N ASP A 113 0.34 -13.32 15.28
CA ASP A 113 -0.66 -13.16 16.35
C ASP A 113 -0.81 -14.44 17.17
N GLN A 114 -0.75 -15.62 16.54
CA GLN A 114 -0.68 -16.90 17.26
C GLN A 114 0.58 -17.02 18.12
N GLN A 115 1.75 -16.60 17.62
CA GLN A 115 2.97 -16.59 18.42
C GLN A 115 2.86 -15.63 19.61
N TYR A 116 2.29 -14.45 19.41
CA TYR A 116 2.06 -13.47 20.48
C TYR A 116 1.07 -13.98 21.54
N LEU A 117 -0.02 -14.62 21.12
CA LEU A 117 -0.96 -15.26 22.05
C LEU A 117 -0.30 -16.41 22.82
N ASN A 118 0.53 -17.20 22.16
CA ASN A 118 1.28 -18.27 22.82
C ASN A 118 2.31 -17.73 23.82
N GLU A 119 2.96 -16.59 23.55
CA GLU A 119 3.85 -15.90 24.49
C GLU A 119 3.08 -15.33 25.70
N ILE A 120 1.89 -14.76 25.48
CA ILE A 120 1.04 -14.26 26.58
C ILE A 120 0.52 -15.41 27.46
N VAL A 121 0.10 -16.51 26.84
CA VAL A 121 -0.45 -17.68 27.54
C VAL A 121 0.66 -18.53 28.17
N GLY A 122 1.88 -18.52 27.60
CA GLY A 122 3.04 -19.29 28.05
C GLY A 122 3.73 -18.76 29.31
N GLY A 123 3.41 -17.54 29.74
CA GLY A 123 4.05 -16.91 30.89
C GLY A 123 5.45 -16.41 30.57
N GLN A 124 5.76 -15.22 31.08
CA GLN A 124 7.07 -14.58 30.94
C GLN A 124 8.18 -15.48 31.53
N GLU A 125 8.92 -16.17 30.67
CA GLU A 125 10.35 -16.34 30.93
C GLU A 125 11.01 -15.02 30.52
N ALA A 126 11.20 -14.16 31.54
CA ALA A 126 12.05 -12.99 31.45
C ALA A 126 13.51 -13.44 31.23
N GLY A 127 13.83 -13.77 29.99
CA GLY A 127 15.19 -13.84 29.48
C GLY A 127 15.37 -12.66 28.54
N GLU A 128 16.34 -11.80 28.84
CA GLU A 128 16.84 -10.77 27.95
C GLU A 128 17.04 -11.32 26.54
N ASP A 129 16.22 -10.90 25.57
CA ASP A 129 16.58 -11.05 24.17
C ASP A 129 16.04 -9.87 23.37
N ASP A 130 16.83 -8.80 23.39
CA ASP A 130 16.65 -7.62 22.52
C ASP A 130 16.68 -8.01 21.02
N SER A 131 17.14 -9.23 20.70
CA SER A 131 17.23 -9.78 19.34
C SER A 131 16.08 -10.69 18.90
N GLN A 132 15.05 -10.97 19.72
CA GLN A 132 13.96 -11.86 19.30
C GLN A 132 13.18 -11.34 18.07
N ASN A 133 13.12 -10.02 17.88
CA ASN A 133 12.43 -9.40 16.75
C ASN A 133 13.36 -9.04 15.59
N ASP A 134 14.66 -9.30 15.72
CA ASP A 134 15.64 -8.96 14.71
C ASP A 134 15.64 -9.99 13.57
N LEU A 135 15.77 -9.47 12.36
CA LEU A 135 15.94 -10.25 11.15
C LEU A 135 17.37 -10.77 11.06
N LYS A 136 17.52 -11.96 10.49
CA LYS A 136 18.83 -12.51 10.22
C LYS A 136 19.49 -11.70 9.10
N VAL A 137 20.56 -11.00 9.44
CA VAL A 137 21.37 -10.27 8.46
C VAL A 137 22.43 -11.23 7.92
N HIS A 138 22.33 -11.55 6.63
CA HIS A 138 23.40 -12.23 5.92
C HIS A 138 24.42 -11.17 5.47
N GLU A 139 25.45 -10.93 6.28
CA GLU A 139 26.55 -10.06 5.92
C GLU A 139 27.46 -10.76 4.90
N GLU A 140 27.17 -10.53 3.62
CA GLU A 140 28.21 -10.57 2.60
C GLU A 140 28.85 -9.18 2.64
N ASN A 141 30.16 -9.07 2.87
CA ASN A 141 30.94 -7.82 2.95
C ASN A 141 31.01 -7.07 1.61
N THR A 142 29.86 -6.89 0.98
CA THR A 142 29.67 -6.27 -0.32
C THR A 142 29.32 -4.82 -0.07
N THR A 143 30.12 -3.89 -0.59
CA THR A 143 29.81 -2.47 -0.54
C THR A 143 29.01 -2.03 -1.76
N ILE A 144 28.31 -0.90 -1.65
CA ILE A 144 27.61 -0.29 -2.79
C ILE A 144 28.61 0.03 -3.91
N GLU A 145 29.77 0.56 -3.56
CA GLU A 145 30.87 0.87 -4.50
C GLU A 145 31.35 -0.38 -5.25
N GLU A 146 31.48 -1.52 -4.56
CA GLU A 146 31.83 -2.78 -5.20
C GLU A 146 30.74 -3.24 -6.17
N LEU A 147 29.46 -3.04 -5.85
CA LEU A 147 28.35 -3.38 -6.75
C LEU A 147 28.24 -2.45 -7.96
N GLU A 148 28.53 -1.17 -7.80
CA GLU A 148 28.60 -0.22 -8.92
C GLU A 148 29.70 -0.66 -9.90
N ALA A 149 30.89 -0.98 -9.39
CA ALA A 149 32.00 -1.47 -10.22
C ALA A 149 31.69 -2.81 -10.90
N LEU A 150 31.03 -3.75 -10.20
CA LEU A 150 30.58 -5.02 -10.79
C LEU A 150 29.42 -4.83 -11.78
N GLY A 151 28.63 -3.77 -11.62
CA GLY A 151 27.53 -3.43 -12.53
C GLY A 151 28.00 -2.98 -13.91
N GLU A 152 29.20 -2.39 -14.01
CA GLU A 152 29.77 -1.98 -15.30
C GLU A 152 30.04 -3.18 -16.22
N SER A 153 30.48 -4.30 -15.65
CA SER A 153 30.78 -5.54 -16.40
C SER A 153 29.57 -6.47 -16.57
N LEU A 154 28.45 -6.17 -15.90
CA LEU A 154 27.23 -6.99 -15.94
C LEU A 154 26.63 -6.99 -17.35
N GLY A 155 26.40 -8.19 -17.91
CA GLY A 155 25.82 -8.37 -19.24
C GLY A 155 26.79 -8.09 -20.39
N GLN A 156 28.11 -8.02 -20.13
CA GLN A 156 29.12 -7.82 -21.17
C GLN A 156 29.76 -9.12 -21.68
N GLY A 157 29.42 -10.29 -21.13
CA GLY A 157 30.01 -11.54 -21.63
C GLY A 157 29.57 -12.81 -20.89
N ASP A 158 30.28 -13.16 -19.82
CA ASP A 158 30.15 -14.47 -19.18
C ASP A 158 28.85 -14.59 -18.37
N ASP A 159 27.91 -15.36 -18.90
CA ASP A 159 26.64 -15.72 -18.27
C ASP A 159 26.78 -16.26 -16.84
N HIS A 160 27.84 -17.02 -16.56
CA HIS A 160 28.06 -17.54 -15.22
C HIS A 160 28.48 -16.44 -14.25
N TYR A 161 29.35 -15.55 -14.70
CA TYR A 161 29.77 -14.37 -13.94
C TYR A 161 28.60 -13.41 -13.70
N ASP A 162 27.78 -13.15 -14.72
CA ASP A 162 26.57 -12.33 -14.59
C ASP A 162 25.61 -12.91 -13.54
N MET A 163 25.40 -14.23 -13.54
CA MET A 163 24.57 -14.89 -12.53
C MET A 163 25.15 -14.79 -11.11
N ASP A 164 26.46 -14.71 -10.96
CA ASP A 164 27.11 -14.44 -9.66
C ASP A 164 26.89 -13.01 -9.21
N ILE A 165 27.06 -12.03 -10.10
CA ILE A 165 26.79 -10.62 -9.81
C ILE A 165 25.32 -10.43 -9.42
N ILE A 166 24.39 -10.98 -10.20
CA ILE A 166 22.94 -10.94 -9.88
C ILE A 166 22.69 -11.51 -8.49
N THR A 167 23.28 -12.66 -8.16
CA THR A 167 23.13 -13.29 -6.84
C THR A 167 23.64 -12.37 -5.73
N LYS A 168 24.83 -11.80 -5.91
CA LYS A 168 25.47 -10.90 -4.94
C LYS A 168 24.64 -9.64 -4.72
N PHE A 169 24.15 -9.02 -5.80
CA PHE A 169 23.32 -7.82 -5.75
C PHE A 169 21.99 -8.06 -5.02
N LEU A 170 21.27 -9.13 -5.36
CA LEU A 170 19.98 -9.44 -4.72
C LEU A 170 20.14 -9.76 -3.23
N LYS A 171 21.21 -10.47 -2.86
CA LYS A 171 21.51 -10.74 -1.44
C LYS A 171 21.89 -9.46 -0.69
N PHE A 172 22.68 -8.60 -1.32
CA PHE A 172 23.03 -7.31 -0.75
C PHE A 172 21.78 -6.47 -0.45
N LEU A 173 20.85 -6.34 -1.40
CA LEU A 173 19.59 -5.62 -1.18
C LEU A 173 18.77 -6.19 -0.02
N LEU A 174 18.63 -7.51 0.06
CA LEU A 174 17.94 -8.17 1.18
C LEU A 174 18.64 -7.92 2.52
N GLY A 175 19.98 -7.90 2.52
CA GLY A 175 20.80 -7.63 3.70
C GLY A 175 20.68 -6.19 4.17
N VAL A 176 20.74 -5.21 3.27
CA VAL A 176 20.54 -3.79 3.58
C VAL A 176 19.14 -3.56 4.15
N TRP A 177 18.12 -4.14 3.53
CA TRP A 177 16.75 -4.04 4.03
C TRP A 177 16.62 -4.64 5.44
N ALA A 178 17.19 -5.83 5.69
CA ALA A 178 17.17 -6.43 7.02
C ALA A 178 17.90 -5.56 8.07
N LYS A 179 19.06 -4.98 7.72
CA LYS A 179 19.79 -4.06 8.59
C LYS A 179 18.96 -2.82 8.94
N GLU A 180 18.30 -2.22 7.94
CA GLU A 180 17.43 -1.06 8.14
C GLU A 180 16.24 -1.38 9.04
N LEU A 181 15.65 -2.57 8.90
CA LEU A 181 14.56 -3.03 9.76
C LEU A 181 15.02 -3.25 11.21
N ASN A 182 16.21 -3.82 11.41
CA ASN A 182 16.77 -4.07 12.75
C ASN A 182 17.28 -2.80 13.45
N ALA A 183 17.72 -1.79 12.69
CA ALA A 183 18.19 -0.51 13.21
C ALA A 183 17.07 0.35 13.82
N ARG A 184 15.80 -0.06 13.67
CA ARG A 184 14.65 0.62 14.26
C ARG A 184 14.62 0.41 15.78
N GLU A 185 14.11 1.41 16.50
CA GLU A 185 13.90 1.33 17.95
C GLU A 185 12.98 0.15 18.33
N ASP A 186 13.21 -0.50 19.48
CA ASP A 186 12.55 -1.77 19.81
C ASP A 186 11.03 -1.67 19.94
N TYR A 187 10.51 -0.53 20.42
CA TYR A 187 9.07 -0.33 20.46
C TYR A 187 8.47 -0.25 19.05
N VAL A 188 9.21 0.28 18.06
CA VAL A 188 8.80 0.30 16.65
C VAL A 188 8.83 -1.11 16.08
N LYS A 189 9.90 -1.88 16.35
CA LYS A 189 10.01 -3.29 15.91
C LYS A 189 8.88 -4.15 16.47
N ARG A 190 8.53 -3.98 17.76
CA ARG A 190 7.45 -4.71 18.43
C ARG A 190 6.04 -4.28 18.00
N GLY A 191 5.89 -3.06 17.46
CA GLY A 191 4.61 -2.57 16.97
C GLY A 191 4.08 -3.40 15.80
N VAL A 192 2.76 -3.34 15.56
CA VAL A 192 2.08 -4.07 14.47
C VAL A 192 2.76 -3.79 13.12
N GLN A 193 3.12 -2.54 12.85
CA GLN A 193 3.76 -2.16 11.59
C GLN A 193 5.23 -2.61 11.48
N GLY A 194 5.96 -2.65 12.61
CA GLY A 194 7.31 -3.20 12.65
C GLY A 194 7.29 -4.70 12.34
N LYS A 195 6.43 -5.45 13.03
CA LYS A 195 6.20 -6.88 12.78
C LYS A 195 5.77 -7.15 11.33
N LEU A 196 4.86 -6.34 10.78
CA LEU A 196 4.42 -6.48 9.39
C LEU A 196 5.55 -6.26 8.39
N SER A 197 6.38 -5.23 8.62
CA SER A 197 7.55 -4.93 7.78
C SER A 197 8.54 -6.11 7.80
N SER A 198 8.86 -6.62 8.99
CA SER A 198 9.78 -7.75 9.17
C SER A 198 9.23 -9.05 8.57
N ALA A 199 7.92 -9.28 8.68
CA ALA A 199 7.25 -10.41 8.05
C ALA A 199 7.34 -10.34 6.51
N THR A 200 7.10 -9.15 5.95
CA THR A 200 7.17 -8.91 4.50
C THR A 200 8.59 -9.17 3.97
N GLN A 201 9.62 -8.75 4.71
CA GLN A 201 11.01 -9.02 4.34
C GLN A 201 11.30 -10.53 4.35
N LYS A 202 10.95 -11.25 5.42
CA LYS A 202 11.13 -12.71 5.53
C LYS A 202 10.42 -13.47 4.41
N GLN A 203 9.22 -13.02 4.07
CA GLN A 203 8.42 -13.60 2.99
C GLN A 203 9.10 -13.38 1.63
N THR A 204 9.56 -12.17 1.36
CA THR A 204 10.30 -11.83 0.13
C THR A 204 11.56 -12.68 -0.01
N GLU A 205 12.34 -12.83 1.07
CA GLU A 205 13.51 -13.71 1.08
C GLU A 205 13.12 -15.16 0.71
N SER A 206 12.04 -15.69 1.28
CA SER A 206 11.52 -17.03 0.96
C SER A 206 11.13 -17.17 -0.51
N TYR A 207 10.44 -16.16 -1.06
CA TYR A 207 10.02 -16.13 -2.47
C TYR A 207 11.17 -16.05 -3.45
N LEU A 208 12.32 -15.48 -3.05
CA LEU A 208 13.52 -15.43 -3.88
C LEU A 208 14.36 -16.73 -3.81
N ARG A 209 14.09 -17.66 -2.89
CA ARG A 209 14.84 -18.92 -2.77
C ARG A 209 14.90 -19.75 -4.07
N PRO A 210 13.80 -19.92 -4.83
CA PRO A 210 13.85 -20.64 -6.11
C PRO A 210 14.75 -19.96 -7.14
N LEU A 211 14.74 -18.62 -7.18
CA LEU A 211 15.61 -17.83 -8.06
C LEU A 211 17.08 -18.01 -7.68
N PHE A 212 17.43 -17.87 -6.40
CA PHE A 212 18.79 -18.12 -5.92
C PHE A 212 19.28 -19.54 -6.22
N ARG A 213 18.40 -20.54 -6.17
CA ARG A 213 18.73 -21.92 -6.56
C ARG A 213 19.01 -22.03 -8.05
N LYS A 214 18.24 -21.35 -8.91
CA LYS A 214 18.45 -21.35 -10.36
C LYS A 214 19.75 -20.65 -10.76
N LEU A 215 20.03 -19.49 -10.16
CA LEU A 215 21.27 -18.73 -10.34
C LEU A 215 22.49 -19.57 -9.95
N ARG A 216 22.49 -20.16 -8.74
CA ARG A 216 23.58 -21.03 -8.26
C ARG A 216 23.83 -22.25 -9.15
N LYS A 217 22.76 -22.83 -9.70
CA LYS A 217 22.85 -24.00 -10.59
C LYS A 217 23.18 -23.65 -12.04
N ARG A 218 23.28 -22.37 -12.40
CA ARG A 218 23.43 -21.91 -13.79
C ARG A 218 22.32 -22.41 -14.72
N THR A 219 21.07 -22.44 -14.21
CA THR A 219 19.89 -22.96 -14.93
C THR A 219 18.82 -21.89 -15.13
N LEU A 220 19.19 -20.61 -14.97
CA LEU A 220 18.28 -19.51 -15.21
C LEU A 220 18.15 -19.28 -16.73
N PRO A 221 16.92 -19.23 -17.27
CA PRO A 221 16.69 -18.87 -18.68
C PRO A 221 17.30 -17.52 -19.06
N ALA A 222 17.78 -17.40 -20.30
CA ALA A 222 18.49 -16.22 -20.79
C ALA A 222 17.62 -14.96 -20.80
N ASP A 223 16.35 -15.08 -21.21
CA ASP A 223 15.35 -14.00 -21.20
C ASP A 223 15.12 -13.42 -19.80
N ILE A 224 15.00 -14.30 -18.80
CA ILE A 224 14.83 -13.88 -17.39
C ILE A 224 16.13 -13.27 -16.87
N LYS A 225 17.29 -13.85 -17.21
CA LYS A 225 18.60 -13.32 -16.83
C LYS A 225 18.79 -11.90 -17.37
N GLU A 226 18.58 -11.69 -18.67
CA GLU A 226 18.67 -10.37 -19.34
C GLU A 226 17.74 -9.35 -18.68
N SER A 227 16.48 -9.73 -18.46
CA SER A 227 15.52 -8.86 -17.78
C SER A 227 16.00 -8.44 -16.38
N ILE A 228 16.52 -9.37 -15.59
CA ILE A 228 17.05 -9.05 -14.24
C ILE A 228 18.32 -8.19 -14.34
N THR A 229 19.19 -8.47 -15.30
CA THR A 229 20.39 -7.67 -15.56
C THR A 229 20.04 -6.22 -15.86
N ASP A 230 19.05 -5.99 -16.72
CA ASP A 230 18.61 -4.63 -17.08
C ASP A 230 18.01 -3.90 -15.87
N ILE A 231 17.17 -4.59 -15.08
CA ILE A 231 16.65 -4.04 -13.82
C ILE A 231 17.80 -3.61 -12.91
N ILE A 232 18.82 -4.45 -12.72
CA ILE A 232 19.97 -4.12 -11.86
C ILE A 232 20.74 -2.92 -12.41
N LYS A 233 20.97 -2.84 -13.72
CA LYS A 233 21.62 -1.69 -14.35
C LYS A 233 20.86 -0.40 -14.10
N PHE A 234 19.54 -0.40 -14.31
CA PHE A 234 18.70 0.77 -14.05
C PHE A 234 18.69 1.16 -12.58
N MET A 235 18.65 0.18 -11.66
CA MET A 235 18.75 0.44 -10.23
C MET A 235 20.07 1.11 -9.85
N LEU A 236 21.20 0.64 -10.39
CA LEU A 236 22.52 1.24 -10.16
C LEU A 236 22.61 2.66 -10.73
N GLN A 237 21.96 2.91 -11.87
CA GLN A 237 21.85 4.24 -12.48
C GLN A 237 20.82 5.15 -11.79
N ARG A 238 20.10 4.64 -10.77
CA ARG A 238 18.99 5.31 -10.07
C ARG A 238 17.84 5.70 -10.99
N GLU A 239 17.63 4.95 -12.06
CA GLU A 239 16.58 5.17 -13.05
C GLU A 239 15.41 4.21 -12.82
N TYR A 240 14.41 4.63 -12.05
CA TYR A 240 13.32 3.74 -11.59
C TYR A 240 12.04 3.76 -12.46
N VAL A 241 12.08 4.45 -13.60
CA VAL A 241 10.89 4.72 -14.43
C VAL A 241 10.94 3.98 -15.79
N LYS A 242 12.09 3.42 -16.15
CA LYS A 242 12.28 2.69 -17.41
C LYS A 242 11.87 1.22 -17.33
#